data_AF-A0A2N9N7G9-F1
#
_entry.id   AF-A0A2N9N7G9-F1
#
_cell.length_a   1.000
_cell.length_b   1.000
_cell.length_c   1.000
_cell.angle_alpha   90.00
_cell.angle_beta   90.00
_cell.angle_gamma   90.00
#
_symmetry.space_group_name_H-M   'P 1'
#
loop_
_entity.id
_entity.type
_entity.pdbx_description
1 polymer ?
#
loop_
_entity_poly.entity_id
_entity_poly.type
_entity_poly.pdbx_seq_one_letter_code
_entity_poly.pdbx_strand_id
1 'polypeptide(L)' 'MRTTLSLDDDVAQLLHKEVRRSGDSFKGVVNRYLRVGLAASKQPVRKPFRVKPWSLGLPPFEKAEELLEYLEGPDHR' A
#
# COMPACT_ATOMS: atom_id res chain seq x y z
N MET A 1 8.08 -5.78 30.16
CA MET A 1 6.86 -5.69 30.99
C MET A 1 6.10 -7.00 30.93
N ARG A 2 5.46 -7.42 32.03
CA ARG A 2 4.53 -8.56 32.05
C ARG A 2 3.11 -8.02 32.08
N THR A 3 2.28 -8.52 31.17
CA THR A 3 0.89 -8.07 30.98
C THR A 3 0.06 -9.30 30.65
N THR A 4 -1.14 -9.36 31.21
CA THR A 4 -2.14 -10.36 30.85
C THR A 4 -3.14 -9.71 29.91
N LEU A 5 -3.42 -10.35 28.78
CA LEU A 5 -4.36 -9.88 27.76
C LEU A 5 -5.37 -10.99 27.50
N SER A 6 -6.65 -10.67 27.60
CA SER A 6 -7.71 -11.55 27.10
C SER A 6 -7.85 -11.36 25.60
N LEU A 7 -7.97 -12.46 24.85
CA LEU A 7 -8.11 -12.47 23.40
C LEU A 7 -9.39 -13.18 23.02
N ASP A 8 -10.06 -12.68 21.99
CA ASP A 8 -11.17 -13.41 21.36
C ASP A 8 -10.64 -14.67 20.66
N ASP A 9 -11.48 -15.71 20.57
CA ASP A 9 -11.08 -17.03 20.08
C ASP A 9 -10.58 -16.99 18.63
N ASP A 10 -11.19 -16.15 17.79
CA ASP A 10 -10.79 -15.96 16.40
C ASP A 10 -9.41 -15.30 16.29
N VAL A 11 -9.13 -14.28 17.10
CA VAL A 11 -7.83 -13.61 17.18
C VAL A 11 -6.75 -14.59 17.66
N ALA A 12 -7.05 -15.39 18.68
CA ALA A 12 -6.12 -16.40 19.18
C ALA A 12 -5.76 -17.43 18.09
N GLN A 13 -6.75 -17.91 17.32
CA GLN A 13 -6.52 -18.83 16.21
C GLN A 13 -5.64 -18.22 15.10
N LEU A 14 -5.88 -16.96 14.74
CA LEU A 14 -5.07 -16.25 13.74
C LEU A 14 -3.61 -16.12 14.19
N LEU A 15 -3.38 -15.77 15.45
CA LEU A 15 -2.03 -15.67 16.01
C LEU A 15 -1.31 -17.03 16.04
N HIS A 16 -2.02 -18.11 16.40
CA HIS A 16 -1.45 -19.47 16.36
C HIS A 16 -1.11 -19.91 14.94
N LYS A 17 -1.92 -19.55 13.94
CA LYS A 17 -1.63 -19.81 12.53
C LYS A 17 -0.35 -19.08 12.10
N GLU A 18 -0.17 -17.83 12.52
CA GLU A 18 1.05 -17.09 12.21
C GLU A 18 2.29 -17.69 12.88
N VAL A 19 2.18 -18.11 14.15
CA VAL A 19 3.28 -18.80 14.86
C VAL A 19 3.75 -20.00 14.04
N ARG A 20 2.83 -20.84 13.57
CA ARG A 20 3.15 -22.00 12.72
C ARG A 20 3.79 -21.60 11.38
N ARG A 21 3.32 -20.51 10.77
CA ARG A 21 3.81 -20.02 9.48
C ARG A 21 5.20 -19.40 9.56
N SER A 22 5.45 -18.62 10.60
CA SER A 22 6.67 -17.82 10.77
C SER A 22 7.77 -18.54 11.53
N GLY A 23 7.43 -19.52 12.36
CA GLY A 23 8.36 -20.16 13.30
C GLY A 23 8.74 -19.29 14.50
N ASP A 24 8.17 -18.08 14.63
CA ASP A 24 8.42 -17.19 15.78
C ASP A 24 7.59 -17.61 17.01
N SER A 25 8.03 -17.21 18.19
CA SER A 25 7.31 -17.38 19.44
C SER A 25 5.95 -16.66 19.43
N PHE A 26 4.96 -17.19 20.16
CA PHE A 26 3.66 -16.55 20.32
C PHE A 26 3.76 -15.09 20.80
N LYS A 27 4.67 -14.83 21.75
CA LYS A 27 4.96 -13.46 22.23
C LYS A 27 5.55 -12.56 21.13
N GLY A 28 6.44 -13.10 20.29
CA GLY A 28 7.04 -12.39 19.17
C GLY A 28 5.99 -11.95 18.17
N VAL A 29 5.14 -12.90 17.75
CA VAL A 29 4.00 -12.68 16.86
C VAL A 29 3.03 -11.64 17.42
N VAL A 30 2.59 -11.79 18.68
CA VAL A 30 1.69 -10.83 19.35
C VAL A 30 2.29 -9.42 19.33
N ASN A 31 3.54 -9.28 19.79
CA ASN A 31 4.18 -7.97 19.85
C ASN A 31 4.39 -7.35 18.46
N ARG A 32 4.70 -8.16 17.44
CA ARG A 32 4.84 -7.70 16.05
C ARG A 32 3.53 -7.09 15.57
N TYR A 33 2.41 -7.81 15.71
CA TYR A 33 1.12 -7.30 15.24
C TYR A 33 0.60 -6.13 16.06
N LEU A 34 0.81 -6.11 17.37
CA LEU A 34 0.48 -4.92 18.18
C LEU A 34 1.24 -3.68 17.70
N ARG A 35 2.54 -3.80 17.39
CA ARG A 35 3.32 -2.67 16.83
C ARG A 35 2.79 -2.24 15.47
N VAL A 36 2.50 -3.17 14.57
CA VAL A 36 1.96 -2.88 13.25
C VAL A 36 0.60 -2.18 13.37
N GLY A 37 -0.30 -2.68 14.20
CA GLY A 37 -1.62 -2.08 14.43
C GLY A 37 -1.54 -0.67 15.02
N LEU A 38 -0.68 -0.48 16.03
CA LEU A 38 -0.46 0.84 16.65
C LEU A 38 0.27 1.84 15.73
N ALA A 39 1.02 1.36 14.74
CA ALA A 39 1.63 2.21 13.72
C ALA A 39 0.62 2.57 12.62
N ALA A 40 -0.20 1.61 12.19
CA ALA A 40 -1.24 1.80 11.18
C ALA A 40 -2.31 2.80 11.66
N SER A 41 -2.69 2.77 12.95
CA SER A 41 -3.65 3.73 13.51
C SER A 41 -3.13 5.18 13.53
N LYS A 42 -1.82 5.37 13.45
CA LYS A 42 -1.18 6.70 13.38
C LYS A 42 -0.97 7.19 11.96
N GLN A 43 -1.19 6.35 10.94
CA GLN A 43 -1.05 6.80 9.57
C GLN A 43 -2.22 7.74 9.22
N PRO A 44 -1.95 8.99 8.80
CA PRO A 44 -3.02 9.86 8.35
C PRO A 44 -3.69 9.21 7.16
N VAL A 45 -5.03 9.23 7.13
CA VAL A 45 -5.81 8.78 5.96
C VAL A 45 -5.29 9.56 4.76
N ARG A 46 -4.54 8.89 3.88
CA ARG A 46 -4.01 9.52 2.68
C ARG A 46 -5.21 9.90 1.82
N LYS A 47 -5.31 11.19 1.48
CA LYS A 47 -6.27 11.64 0.48
C LYS A 47 -6.00 10.84 -0.81
N PRO A 48 -7.04 10.34 -1.51
CA PRO A 48 -6.86 9.68 -2.79
C PRO A 48 -6.02 10.54 -3.71
N PHE A 49 -5.08 9.92 -4.43
CA PHE A 49 -4.33 10.62 -5.46
C PHE A 49 -5.31 11.15 -6.52
N ARG A 50 -5.31 12.47 -6.75
CA ARG A 50 -6.12 13.13 -7.77
C ARG A 50 -5.21 13.85 -8.74
N VAL A 51 -5.33 13.53 -10.02
CA VAL A 51 -4.65 14.28 -11.10
C VAL A 51 -5.52 15.48 -11.46
N LYS A 52 -4.90 16.66 -11.57
CA LYS A 52 -5.50 17.83 -12.20
C LYS A 52 -4.91 17.96 -13.62
N PRO A 53 -5.53 17.36 -14.65
CA PRO A 53 -4.99 17.43 -16.00
C PRO A 53 -4.99 18.88 -16.48
N TRP A 54 -3.97 19.23 -17.25
CA TRP A 54 -3.92 20.49 -17.97
C TRP A 54 -4.39 20.26 -19.41
N SER A 55 -5.20 21.18 -19.92
CA SER A 55 -5.54 21.18 -21.34
C SER A 55 -4.34 21.72 -22.11
N LEU A 56 -3.62 20.84 -22.76
CA LEU A 56 -2.46 21.19 -23.59
C LEU A 56 -2.86 21.62 -25.02
N GLY A 57 -4.16 21.58 -25.36
CA GLY A 57 -4.64 21.93 -26.69
C GLY A 57 -4.20 20.97 -27.80
N LEU A 58 -3.86 19.73 -27.44
CA LEU A 58 -3.36 18.72 -28.38
C LEU A 58 -4.49 18.21 -29.30
N PRO A 59 -4.19 17.86 -30.56
CA PRO A 59 -5.14 17.19 -31.42
C PRO A 59 -5.50 15.80 -30.86
N PRO A 60 -6.64 15.21 -31.24
CA PRO A 60 -6.93 13.81 -30.93
C PRO A 60 -5.83 12.91 -31.51
N PHE A 61 -5.35 11.95 -30.72
CA PHE A 61 -4.36 10.95 -31.12
C PHE A 61 -4.77 9.59 -30.53
N GLU A 62 -4.46 8.50 -31.23
CA GLU A 62 -4.69 7.15 -30.72
C GLU A 62 -3.40 6.52 -30.17
N LYS A 63 -2.27 6.91 -30.76
CA LYS A 63 -0.95 6.38 -30.44
C LYS A 63 -0.04 7.48 -29.91
N ALA A 64 0.82 7.15 -28.95
CA ALA A 64 1.75 8.11 -28.38
C ALA A 64 2.77 8.60 -29.41
N GLU A 65 3.14 7.75 -30.37
CA GLU A 65 4.09 8.05 -31.43
C GLU A 65 3.56 9.16 -32.37
N GLU A 66 2.26 9.17 -32.66
CA GLU A 66 1.61 10.21 -33.48
C GLU A 66 1.70 11.58 -32.80
N LEU A 67 1.52 11.60 -31.48
CA LEU A 67 1.63 12.83 -30.70
C LEU A 67 3.08 13.33 -30.63
N LEU A 68 4.04 12.41 -30.47
CA LEU A 68 5.46 12.74 -30.44
C LEU A 68 5.91 13.34 -31.78
N GLU A 69 5.52 12.73 -32.90
CA GLU A 69 5.79 13.27 -34.23
C GLU A 69 5.14 14.65 -34.44
N TYR A 70 3.93 14.88 -33.92
CA TYR A 70 3.28 16.19 -33.97
C TYR A 70 4.03 17.27 -33.17
N LEU A 71 4.57 16.92 -32.01
CA LEU A 71 5.23 17.88 -31.12
C LEU A 71 6.70 18.13 -31.48
N GLU A 72 7.42 17.10 -31.93
CA GLU A 72 8.87 17.11 -32.10
C GLU A 72 9.31 16.95 -33.57
N GLY A 73 8.40 16.53 -34.46
CA GLY A 73 8.67 16.27 -35.87
C GLY A 73 9.12 14.83 -36.17
N PRO A 74 9.38 14.51 -37.46
CA PRO A 74 9.67 13.14 -37.91
C PRO A 74 11.04 12.59 -37.43
N ASP A 75 11.92 13.46 -36.93
CA ASP A 75 13.24 13.08 -36.41
C ASP A 75 13.25 12.84 -34.88
N HIS A 76 12.08 12.77 -34.23
CA HIS A 76 12.01 12.45 -32.80
C HIS A 76 12.63 11.06 -32.53
N ARG A 77 13.45 10.95 -31.49
CA ARG A 77 14.24 9.75 -31.16
C ARG A 77 14.15 9.40 -29.68
#